data_AF-A0A7J4ESQ8-F1
#
_entry.id   AF-A0A7J4ESQ8-F1
#
_cell.length_a   1.000
_cell.length_b   1.000
_cell.length_c   1.000
_cell.angle_alpha   90.00
_cell.angle_beta   90.00
_cell.angle_gamma   90.00
#
_symmetry.space_group_name_H-M   'P 1'
#
loop_
_entity.id
_entity.type
_entity.pdbx_description
1 polymer ?
#
loop_
_entity_poly.entity_id
_entity_poly.type
_entity_poly.pdbx_seq_one_letter_code
_entity_poly.pdbx_strand_id
1 'polypeptide(L)'
;MNMNKGSKERLTVTIDRSILEEAKEKARKKSLPVSRLIENFLTFFINPRIYCFKCGKKFSVSEAKLCPNCEWMICPECKACRCGLSEESIIAVYHMRRVYEDLLIGRIKQI
;
A
#
# COMPACT_ATOMS: atom_id res chain seq x y z
N MET A 1 27.66 -11.55 0.34
CA MET A 1 27.24 -10.47 -0.57
C MET A 1 26.98 -9.23 0.28
N ASN A 2 27.84 -8.21 0.15
CA ASN A 2 27.78 -6.97 0.92
C ASN A 2 26.60 -6.11 0.45
N MET A 3 25.57 -5.96 1.30
CA MET A 3 24.55 -4.93 1.10
C MET A 3 25.19 -3.57 1.41
N ASN A 4 25.32 -2.73 0.38
CA ASN A 4 25.61 -1.30 0.54
C ASN A 4 24.66 -0.72 1.60
N LYS A 5 25.20 -0.25 2.73
CA LYS A 5 24.51 0.68 3.63
C LYS A 5 24.35 1.99 2.86
N GLY A 6 23.30 2.09 2.03
CA GLY A 6 22.96 3.34 1.35
C GLY A 6 22.82 4.47 2.37
N SER A 7 23.37 5.65 2.06
CA SER A 7 23.27 6.83 2.92
C SER A 7 21.81 7.21 3.11
N LYS A 8 21.39 7.39 4.37
CA LYS A 8 20.08 7.96 4.68
C LYS A 8 20.16 9.47 4.51
N GLU A 9 19.27 10.03 3.71
CA GLU A 9 19.13 11.48 3.54
C GLU A 9 18.14 12.06 4.53
N ARG A 10 18.35 13.32 4.92
CA ARG A 10 17.44 14.04 5.81
C ARG A 10 16.23 14.55 5.03
N LEU A 11 15.04 14.12 5.42
CA LEU A 11 13.78 14.65 4.92
C LEU A 11 13.22 15.69 5.90
N THR A 12 13.08 16.93 5.44
CA THR A 12 12.39 18.00 6.18
C THR A 12 11.01 18.20 5.59
N VAL A 13 9.97 18.02 6.41
CA VAL A 13 8.56 18.22 6.02
C VAL A 13 7.85 19.05 7.07
N THR A 14 6.89 19.86 6.62
CA THR A 14 5.96 20.56 7.51
C THR A 14 4.72 19.70 7.68
N ILE A 15 4.32 19.48 8.93
CA ILE A 15 3.15 18.69 9.32
C ILE A 15 2.43 19.39 10.47
N ASP A 16 1.11 19.21 10.56
CA ASP A 16 0.35 19.68 11.71
C ASP A 16 0.93 19.13 13.03
N ARG A 17 1.06 20.02 14.03
CA ARG A 17 1.70 19.69 15.31
C ARG A 17 0.95 18.61 16.07
N SER A 18 -0.39 18.65 16.07
CA SER A 18 -1.21 17.68 16.80
C SER A 18 -1.09 16.29 16.17
N ILE A 19 -1.10 16.21 14.85
CA ILE A 19 -0.89 14.97 14.10
C ILE A 19 0.48 14.36 14.40
N LEU A 20 1.54 15.17 14.40
CA LEU A 20 2.90 14.68 14.67
C LEU A 20 3.05 14.11 16.08
N GLU A 21 2.50 14.78 17.10
CA GLU A 21 2.60 14.33 18.48
C GLU A 21 1.79 13.04 18.72
N GLU A 22 0.58 12.94 18.18
CA GLU A 22 -0.21 11.70 18.22
C GLU A 22 0.49 10.55 17.49
N ALA A 23 1.07 10.82 16.31
CA ALA A 23 1.81 9.82 15.55
C ALA A 23 3.03 9.31 16.33
N LYS A 24 3.80 10.22 16.97
CA LYS A 24 4.93 9.85 17.83
C LYS A 24 4.49 8.96 18.99
N GLU A 25 3.39 9.31 19.67
CA GLU A 25 2.87 8.52 20.79
C GLU A 25 2.44 7.12 20.35
N LYS A 26 1.67 7.01 19.25
CA LYS A 26 1.27 5.71 18.70
C LYS A 26 2.47 4.88 18.22
N ALA A 27 3.48 5.53 17.66
CA ALA A 27 4.69 4.86 17.18
C ALA A 27 5.53 4.32 18.35
N ARG A 28 5.69 5.09 19.44
CA ARG A 28 6.34 4.64 20.68
C ARG A 28 5.69 3.39 21.26
N LYS A 29 4.36 3.34 21.33
CA LYS A 29 3.61 2.14 21.79
C LYS A 29 3.89 0.89 20.96
N LYS A 30 4.31 1.06 19.71
CA LYS A 30 4.67 -0.02 18.78
C LYS A 30 6.19 -0.24 18.66
N SER A 31 7.01 0.43 19.48
CA SER A 31 8.47 0.40 19.40
C SER A 31 9.02 0.78 18.02
N LEU A 32 8.38 1.75 17.35
CA LEU A 32 8.76 2.23 16.02
C LEU A 32 9.05 3.75 16.04
N PRO A 33 10.10 4.22 15.33
CA PRO A 33 10.29 5.65 15.11
C PRO A 33 9.38 6.14 13.97
N VAL A 34 8.95 7.41 14.03
CA VAL A 34 8.13 8.03 12.96
C VAL A 34 8.82 7.99 11.60
N SER A 35 10.15 8.13 11.56
CA SER A 35 10.93 8.02 10.32
C SER A 35 10.72 6.68 9.62
N ARG A 36 10.54 5.58 10.37
CA ARG A 36 10.25 4.26 9.79
C ARG A 36 8.85 4.19 9.19
N LEU A 37 7.87 4.87 9.78
CA LEU A 37 6.52 4.97 9.23
C LEU A 37 6.53 5.74 7.90
N ILE A 38 7.21 6.88 7.88
CA ILE A 38 7.36 7.71 6.67
C ILE A 38 8.11 6.92 5.58
N GLU A 39 9.21 6.26 5.91
CA GLU A 39 9.98 5.45 4.96
C GLU A 39 9.13 4.30 4.38
N ASN A 40 8.33 3.62 5.22
CA ASN A 40 7.42 2.57 4.75
C ASN A 40 6.32 3.14 3.83
N PHE A 41 5.74 4.28 4.18
CA PHE A 41 4.75 4.96 3.36
C PHE A 41 5.34 5.34 2.00
N LEU A 42 6.51 6.00 1.98
CA LEU A 42 7.19 6.39 0.75
C LEU A 42 7.62 5.17 -0.09
N THR A 43 8.06 4.09 0.55
CA THR A 43 8.37 2.82 -0.15
C THR A 43 7.13 2.27 -0.85
N PHE A 44 5.98 2.28 -0.16
CA PHE A 44 4.71 1.84 -0.74
C PHE A 44 4.22 2.81 -1.83
N PHE A 45 4.39 4.12 -1.65
CA PHE A 45 4.04 5.13 -2.64
C PHE A 45 4.82 4.96 -3.95
N ILE A 46 6.13 4.69 -3.86
CA ILE A 46 7.01 4.51 -5.03
C ILE A 46 6.75 3.18 -5.74
N ASN A 47 6.55 2.11 -4.98
CA ASN A 47 6.31 0.78 -5.52
C ASN A 47 5.27 0.02 -4.69
N PRO A 48 3.97 0.25 -4.97
CA PRO A 48 2.91 -0.39 -4.20
C PRO A 48 2.96 -1.90 -4.38
N ARG A 49 3.12 -2.62 -3.27
CA ARG A 49 3.05 -4.08 -3.25
C ARG A 49 1.86 -4.52 -2.41
N ILE A 50 0.89 -5.15 -3.06
CA ILE A 50 -0.37 -5.56 -2.44
C ILE A 50 -0.47 -7.08 -2.35
N TYR A 51 -1.35 -7.55 -1.48
CA TYR A 51 -1.68 -8.96 -1.35
C TYR A 51 -2.89 -9.30 -2.21
N CYS A 52 -2.86 -10.43 -2.91
CA CYS A 52 -4.04 -10.97 -3.56
C CYS A 52 -5.07 -11.41 -2.52
N PHE A 53 -6.28 -10.87 -2.58
CA PHE A 53 -7.39 -11.26 -1.69
C PHE A 53 -7.78 -12.74 -1.82
N LYS A 54 -7.44 -13.42 -2.93
CA LYS A 54 -7.76 -14.83 -3.16
C LYS A 54 -6.66 -15.78 -2.70
N CYS A 55 -5.43 -15.58 -3.16
CA CYS A 55 -4.33 -16.52 -2.89
C CYS A 55 -3.33 -16.06 -1.83
N GLY A 56 -3.47 -14.85 -1.29
CA GLY A 56 -2.60 -14.31 -0.24
C GLY A 56 -1.16 -14.01 -0.69
N LYS A 57 -0.79 -14.19 -1.95
CA LYS A 57 0.54 -13.84 -2.45
C LYS A 57 0.68 -12.32 -2.65
N LYS A 58 1.86 -11.79 -2.30
CA LYS A 58 2.20 -10.38 -2.47
C LYS A 58 2.80 -10.13 -3.85
N PHE A 59 2.30 -9.15 -4.59
CA PHE A 59 2.79 -8.79 -5.92
C PHE A 59 2.92 -7.28 -6.10
N SER A 60 3.74 -6.87 -7.07
CA SER A 60 3.85 -5.45 -7.42
C SER A 60 2.67 -5.01 -8.27
N VAL A 61 2.15 -3.82 -7.98
CA VAL A 61 1.08 -3.20 -8.76
C VAL A 61 1.54 -2.89 -10.20
N SER A 62 2.83 -2.61 -10.42
CA SER A 62 3.39 -2.38 -11.76
C SER A 62 3.29 -3.63 -12.65
N GLU A 63 3.46 -4.82 -12.09
CA GLU A 63 3.47 -6.11 -12.81
C GLU A 63 2.06 -6.62 -13.15
N ALA A 64 1.03 -6.14 -12.45
CA ALA A 64 -0.34 -6.65 -12.59
C ALA A 64 -1.11 -5.95 -13.72
N LYS A 65 -1.65 -6.69 -14.69
CA LYS A 65 -2.56 -6.10 -15.69
C LYS A 65 -3.90 -5.73 -15.06
N LEU A 66 -4.57 -4.71 -15.59
CA LEU A 66 -5.96 -4.44 -15.23
C LEU A 66 -6.89 -5.36 -16.02
N CYS A 67 -7.92 -5.87 -15.37
CA CYS A 67 -8.97 -6.62 -16.01
C CYS A 67 -9.82 -5.68 -16.88
N PRO A 68 -10.06 -6.00 -18.17
CA PRO A 68 -10.86 -5.15 -19.05
C PRO A 68 -12.34 -5.05 -18.63
N ASN A 69 -12.84 -6.02 -17.85
CA ASN A 69 -14.25 -6.08 -17.48
C ASN A 69 -14.57 -5.34 -16.17
N CYS A 70 -13.63 -5.30 -15.23
CA CYS A 70 -13.89 -4.80 -13.87
C CYS A 70 -12.84 -3.81 -13.35
N GLU A 71 -11.84 -3.48 -14.17
CA GLU A 71 -10.73 -2.56 -13.86
C GLU A 71 -9.94 -2.89 -12.59
N TRP A 72 -10.00 -4.14 -12.14
CA TRP A 72 -9.18 -4.62 -11.04
C TRP A 72 -7.89 -5.24 -11.51
N MET A 73 -6.87 -5.12 -10.68
CA MET A 73 -5.60 -5.80 -10.89
C MET A 73 -5.82 -7.31 -10.91
N ILE A 74 -5.38 -7.94 -12.00
CA ILE A 74 -5.31 -9.38 -12.14
C ILE A 74 -4.08 -9.85 -11.36
N CYS A 75 -4.28 -10.76 -10.42
CA CYS A 75 -3.17 -11.34 -9.68
C CYS A 75 -2.22 -12.08 -10.65
N PRO A 76 -0.91 -11.76 -10.69
CA PRO A 76 0.02 -12.43 -11.59
C PRO A 76 0.19 -13.92 -11.27
N GLU A 77 -0.09 -14.32 -10.03
CA GLU A 77 0.11 -15.68 -9.53
C GLU A 77 -1.09 -16.61 -9.78
N CYS A 78 -2.31 -16.19 -9.42
CA CYS A 78 -3.51 -17.05 -9.54
C CYS A 78 -4.50 -16.57 -10.61
N LYS A 79 -4.17 -15.47 -11.33
CA LYS A 79 -5.00 -14.84 -12.38
C LYS A 79 -6.39 -14.37 -11.95
N ALA A 80 -6.69 -14.40 -10.65
CA ALA A 80 -7.95 -13.91 -10.13
C ALA A 80 -8.02 -12.37 -10.15
N CYS A 81 -9.23 -11.86 -10.35
CA CYS A 81 -9.62 -10.46 -10.18
C CYS A 81 -11.05 -10.42 -9.58
N ARG A 82 -11.67 -9.23 -9.55
CA ARG A 82 -13.02 -9.02 -8.98
C ARG A 82 -14.08 -9.95 -9.59
N CYS A 83 -13.98 -10.27 -10.88
CA CYS A 83 -15.01 -11.03 -11.59
C CYS A 83 -15.31 -12.43 -11.02
N GLY A 84 -14.39 -13.01 -10.23
CA GLY A 84 -14.55 -14.33 -9.64
C GLY A 84 -15.01 -14.33 -8.18
N LEU A 85 -15.50 -13.18 -7.67
CA LEU A 85 -15.94 -13.01 -6.29
C LEU A 85 -17.47 -12.96 -6.19
N SER A 86 -18.02 -13.37 -5.04
CA SER A 86 -19.42 -13.09 -4.70
C SER A 86 -19.63 -11.59 -4.48
N GLU A 87 -20.87 -11.11 -4.60
CA GLU A 87 -21.21 -9.70 -4.37
C GLU A 87 -20.74 -9.19 -3.00
N GLU A 88 -20.96 -9.96 -1.93
CA GLU A 88 -20.48 -9.60 -0.59
C GLU A 88 -18.95 -9.45 -0.53
N SER A 89 -18.22 -10.38 -1.16
CA SER A 89 -16.75 -10.32 -1.23
C SER A 89 -16.26 -9.14 -2.07
N ILE A 90 -16.98 -8.79 -3.14
CA ILE A 90 -16.69 -7.63 -3.96
C ILE A 90 -16.78 -6.34 -3.14
N ILE A 91 -17.87 -6.18 -2.37
CA ILE A 91 -18.11 -5.02 -1.52
C ILE A 91 -16.98 -4.91 -0.48
N ALA A 92 -16.68 -6.00 0.22
CA ALA A 92 -15.64 -6.02 1.24
C ALA A 92 -14.27 -5.61 0.68
N VAL A 93 -13.84 -6.23 -0.43
CA VAL A 93 -12.52 -5.95 -1.01
C VAL A 93 -12.47 -4.55 -1.66
N TYR A 94 -13.59 -4.03 -2.19
CA TYR A 94 -13.69 -2.65 -2.66
C TYR A 94 -13.46 -1.64 -1.51
N HIS A 95 -14.12 -1.82 -0.37
CA HIS A 95 -13.92 -0.93 0.79
C HIS A 95 -12.49 -1.03 1.34
N MET A 96 -11.91 -2.23 1.37
CA MET A 96 -10.51 -2.41 1.76
C MET A 96 -9.54 -1.69 0.81
N ARG A 97 -9.82 -1.72 -0.50
CA ARG A 97 -9.04 -0.96 -1.49
C ARG A 97 -9.15 0.55 -1.27
N ARG A 98 -10.35 1.06 -0.98
CA ARG A 98 -10.58 2.50 -0.74
C ARG A 98 -9.75 3.06 0.41
N VAL A 99 -9.53 2.29 1.49
CA VAL A 99 -8.66 2.73 2.60
C VAL A 99 -7.25 3.08 2.11
N TYR A 100 -6.70 2.30 1.18
CA TYR A 100 -5.39 2.60 0.60
C TYR A 100 -5.44 3.77 -0.37
N GLU A 101 -6.53 3.91 -1.14
CA GLU A 101 -6.69 5.02 -2.08
C GLU A 101 -6.84 6.37 -1.35
N ASP A 102 -7.57 6.38 -0.23
CA ASP A 102 -7.69 7.55 0.65
C ASP A 102 -6.33 7.90 1.29
N LEU A 103 -5.54 6.89 1.67
CA LEU A 103 -4.19 7.08 2.21
C LEU A 103 -3.20 7.64 1.17
N LEU A 104 -3.37 7.28 -0.10
CA LEU A 104 -2.52 7.71 -1.22
C LEU A 104 -3.03 8.97 -1.94
N ILE A 105 -4.22 9.47 -1.60
CA ILE A 105 -4.90 10.57 -2.30
C ILE A 105 -5.10 10.22 -3.80
N GLY A 106 -5.47 8.97 -4.12
CA GLY A 106 -5.67 8.53 -5.51
C GLY A 106 -5.68 7.01 -5.71
N ARG A 107 -5.89 6.55 -6.96
CA ARG A 107 -5.89 5.11 -7.30
C ARG A 107 -4.51 4.49 -7.05
N ILE A 108 -4.49 3.29 -6.47
CA ILE A 108 -3.25 2.50 -6.25
C ILE A 108 -2.52 2.20 -7.56
N LYS A 109 -3.27 1.92 -8.64
CA LYS A 109 -2.73 1.73 -9.99
C LYS A 109 -3.25 2.85 -10.90
N GLN A 110 -2.33 3.60 -11.51
CA GLN A 110 -2.61 4.54 -12.58
C GLN A 110 -2.50 3.82 -13.94
N ILE A 111 -3.31 4.24 -14.92
CA ILE A 111 -3.40 3.65 -16.27
C ILE A 111 -2.16 4.01 -17.07
#